data_AF-A0A088QVK2-F1
#
_entry.id   AF-A0A088QVK2-F1
#
_cell.length_a   1.000
_cell.length_b   1.000
_cell.length_c   1.000
_cell.angle_alpha   90.00
_cell.angle_beta   90.00
_cell.angle_gamma   90.00
#
_symmetry.space_group_name_H-M   'P 1'
#
loop_
_entity.id
_entity.type
_entity.pdbx_description
1 polymer ?
#
loop_
_entity_poly.entity_id
_entity_poly.type
_entity_poly.pdbx_seq_one_letter_code
_entity_poly.pdbx_strand_id
1 'polypeptide(L)'
;MSAQNSALAGHQRLLAMRSILDLPFAHAFTLAPQLVIDISGVARLSELNAKNVAIVDSLRSLAHTNVQDFYAIDDAAEALGTALRMAISSRQLLWLSSLSHSDVERVRNILGGDIVHVVGEALAVDKLDDDVLELPDAMKQRGEPLVPIAISPTELVQTWAHGTREQQKLLTYLMEGTNTLVMQHKNLHALRKVGTKLIERNPVWRLLYNPKVLAYLVVMVYSSLRALPVVFVPGFHGNVWVLWSIDIITAIPYTWGIVEMITGRSFGRRMLGLLITLVTFVSPYVYFWANGRDYPVWVTIFVIALIVAACAVEYVRWLRDRVIYEILRKPPTSGG
;
A
#
# COMPACT_ATOMS: atom_id res chain seq x y z
N MET A 1 -22.99 5.33 -6.76
CA MET A 1 -21.97 5.98 -7.62
C MET A 1 -22.07 7.47 -7.37
N SER A 2 -21.21 8.02 -6.52
CA SER A 2 -21.28 9.43 -6.09
C SER A 2 -21.17 10.39 -7.29
N ALA A 3 -21.97 11.46 -7.27
CA ALA A 3 -22.13 12.45 -8.35
C ALA A 3 -20.81 13.14 -8.74
N GLN A 4 -19.79 13.18 -7.87
CA GLN A 4 -18.52 13.86 -8.14
C GLN A 4 -17.55 13.08 -9.02
N ASN A 5 -17.81 11.80 -9.23
CA ASN A 5 -17.10 10.96 -10.19
C ASN A 5 -17.43 11.35 -11.66
N SER A 6 -18.31 12.34 -11.87
CA SER A 6 -18.71 12.89 -13.17
C SER A 6 -17.82 14.04 -13.67
N ALA A 7 -17.01 14.67 -12.81
CA ALA A 7 -16.14 15.80 -13.17
C ALA A 7 -14.81 15.38 -13.82
N LEU A 8 -14.47 14.08 -13.79
CA LEU A 8 -13.26 13.54 -14.41
C LEU A 8 -13.52 13.13 -15.86
N ALA A 9 -12.61 13.51 -16.77
CA ALA A 9 -12.64 13.01 -18.14
C ALA A 9 -12.60 11.46 -18.12
N GLY A 10 -13.38 10.80 -18.98
CA GLY A 10 -13.59 9.33 -18.89
C GLY A 10 -12.31 8.49 -18.83
N HIS A 11 -11.23 8.94 -19.50
CA HIS A 11 -9.92 8.29 -19.43
C HIS A 11 -9.22 8.44 -18.07
N GLN A 12 -9.32 9.60 -17.42
CA GLN A 12 -8.77 9.84 -16.08
C GLN A 12 -9.49 8.99 -15.04
N ARG A 13 -10.81 8.84 -15.17
CA ARG A 13 -11.61 7.99 -14.29
C ARG A 13 -11.18 6.53 -14.39
N LEU A 14 -10.98 6.02 -15.61
CA LEU A 14 -10.52 4.65 -15.83
C LEU A 14 -9.12 4.42 -15.22
N LEU A 15 -8.21 5.39 -15.36
CA LEU A 15 -6.89 5.34 -14.75
C LEU A 15 -6.94 5.42 -13.22
N ALA A 16 -7.85 6.22 -12.65
CA ALA A 16 -7.97 6.43 -11.22
C ALA A 16 -8.70 5.30 -10.46
N MET A 17 -9.39 4.38 -11.14
CA MET A 17 -10.14 3.29 -10.49
C MET A 17 -9.28 2.49 -9.50
N ARG A 18 -9.87 2.03 -8.40
CA ARG A 18 -9.20 1.25 -7.34
C ARG A 18 -8.02 2.01 -6.74
N SER A 19 -8.20 3.30 -6.49
CA SER A 19 -7.20 4.16 -5.85
C SER A 19 -7.75 4.84 -4.60
N ILE A 20 -6.94 5.66 -3.95
CA ILE A 20 -7.34 6.52 -2.82
C ILE A 20 -8.50 7.46 -3.19
N LEU A 21 -8.66 7.78 -4.48
CA LEU A 21 -9.77 8.60 -4.97
C LEU A 21 -11.13 7.90 -4.89
N ASP A 22 -11.17 6.59 -4.68
CA ASP A 22 -12.46 5.92 -4.45
C ASP A 22 -13.02 6.22 -3.04
N LEU A 23 -12.21 6.81 -2.16
CA LEU A 23 -12.64 7.22 -0.83
C LEU A 23 -13.31 8.60 -0.91
N PRO A 24 -14.50 8.78 -0.29
CA PRO A 24 -15.17 10.07 -0.29
C PRO A 24 -14.31 11.19 0.33
N PHE A 25 -13.49 10.84 1.32
CA PHE A 25 -12.54 11.75 1.96
C PHE A 25 -11.56 12.44 0.97
N ALA A 26 -11.13 11.74 -0.07
CA ALA A 26 -10.21 12.28 -1.07
C ALA A 26 -10.87 13.29 -2.03
N HIS A 27 -12.21 13.34 -2.04
CA HIS A 27 -13.00 14.31 -2.76
C HIS A 27 -13.46 15.48 -1.87
N ALA A 28 -13.61 15.22 -0.57
CA ALA A 28 -13.93 16.25 0.42
C ALA A 28 -12.77 17.22 0.68
N PHE A 29 -11.52 16.73 0.69
CA PHE A 29 -10.35 17.53 1.10
C PHE A 29 -9.26 17.58 0.02
N THR A 30 -8.59 18.74 -0.08
CA THR A 30 -7.28 18.83 -0.75
C THR A 30 -6.22 18.15 0.09
N LEU A 31 -5.49 17.19 -0.47
CA LEU A 31 -4.44 16.45 0.23
C LEU A 31 -3.07 16.72 -0.38
N ALA A 32 -2.07 16.89 0.47
CA ALA A 32 -0.65 16.96 0.13
C ALA A 32 -0.15 15.54 -0.23
N PRO A 33 0.01 15.22 -1.53
CA PRO A 33 0.19 13.81 -1.91
C PRO A 33 1.53 13.22 -1.48
N GLN A 34 2.57 14.06 -1.41
CA GLN A 34 3.89 13.61 -0.97
C GLN A 34 3.86 13.18 0.51
N LEU A 35 3.20 13.98 1.35
CA LEU A 35 3.07 13.67 2.78
C LEU A 35 2.24 12.38 2.99
N VAL A 36 1.19 12.18 2.19
CA VAL A 36 0.41 10.93 2.19
C VAL A 36 1.27 9.71 1.83
N ILE A 37 2.15 9.83 0.84
CA ILE A 37 3.10 8.77 0.46
C ILE A 37 4.06 8.49 1.62
N ASP A 38 4.63 9.54 2.21
CA ASP A 38 5.65 9.42 3.27
C ASP A 38 5.07 8.73 4.52
N ILE A 39 3.89 9.14 4.97
CA ILE A 39 3.20 8.57 6.16
C ILE A 39 2.79 7.11 5.91
N SER A 40 2.21 6.81 4.75
CA SER A 40 1.77 5.45 4.42
C SER A 40 2.93 4.50 4.14
N GLY A 41 4.12 5.04 3.84
CA GLY A 41 5.34 4.29 3.55
C GLY A 41 5.31 3.53 2.21
N VAL A 42 4.34 3.83 1.34
CA VAL A 42 4.24 3.28 -0.02
C VAL A 42 5.24 3.93 -0.96
N ALA A 43 5.50 3.29 -2.10
CA ALA A 43 6.34 3.87 -3.14
C ALA A 43 5.58 4.86 -4.04
N ARG A 44 4.27 4.63 -4.20
CA ARG A 44 3.42 5.35 -5.16
C ARG A 44 2.03 5.53 -4.58
N LEU A 45 1.42 6.63 -4.98
CA LEU A 45 0.05 6.95 -4.58
C LEU A 45 -0.99 5.96 -5.14
N SER A 46 -0.74 5.38 -6.31
CA SER A 46 -1.63 4.36 -6.91
C SER A 46 -1.69 3.03 -6.15
N GLU A 47 -0.78 2.80 -5.18
CA GLU A 47 -0.84 1.63 -4.29
C GLU A 47 -1.88 1.80 -3.18
N LEU A 48 -2.26 3.05 -2.87
CA LEU A 48 -3.28 3.37 -1.89
C LEU A 48 -4.67 3.20 -2.51
N ASN A 49 -5.56 2.53 -1.79
CA ASN A 49 -6.94 2.27 -2.18
C ASN A 49 -7.80 1.92 -0.96
N ALA A 50 -9.10 1.77 -1.15
CA ALA A 50 -10.05 1.49 -0.07
C ALA A 50 -9.79 0.18 0.73
N LYS A 51 -8.90 -0.72 0.29
CA LYS A 51 -8.51 -1.90 1.07
C LYS A 51 -7.43 -1.61 2.11
N ASN A 52 -6.57 -0.64 1.86
CA ASN A 52 -5.41 -0.35 2.71
C ASN A 52 -5.39 1.08 3.27
N VAL A 53 -6.37 1.92 2.89
CA VAL A 53 -6.64 3.21 3.51
C VAL A 53 -8.03 3.15 4.14
N ALA A 54 -8.15 3.64 5.37
CA ALA A 54 -9.42 3.69 6.09
C ALA A 54 -9.69 5.10 6.63
N ILE A 55 -10.97 5.48 6.67
CA ILE A 55 -11.44 6.66 7.38
C ILE A 55 -11.77 6.21 8.81
N VAL A 56 -11.19 6.86 9.81
CA VAL A 56 -11.29 6.42 11.20
C VAL A 56 -11.94 7.49 12.08
N ASP A 57 -13.15 7.19 12.51
CA ASP A 57 -13.95 8.09 13.35
C ASP A 57 -13.53 8.07 14.82
N SER A 58 -12.93 6.97 15.29
CA SER A 58 -12.41 6.90 16.66
C SER A 58 -11.27 7.89 16.93
N LEU A 59 -10.66 8.48 15.88
CA LEU A 59 -9.73 9.60 16.07
C LEU A 59 -10.46 10.89 16.48
N ARG A 60 -11.72 11.06 16.09
CA ARG A 60 -12.55 12.20 16.51
C ARG A 60 -12.97 12.09 17.96
N SER A 61 -13.30 10.88 18.44
CA SER A 61 -13.67 10.68 19.85
C SER A 61 -12.53 11.03 20.82
N LEU A 62 -11.27 10.98 20.36
CA LEU A 62 -10.12 11.40 21.16
C LEU A 62 -10.16 12.90 21.54
N ALA A 63 -10.83 13.74 20.76
CA ALA A 63 -10.97 15.16 21.06
C ALA A 63 -11.81 15.45 22.32
N HIS A 64 -12.65 14.49 22.71
CA HIS A 64 -13.59 14.61 23.82
C HIS A 64 -13.09 13.94 25.10
N THR A 65 -11.93 13.27 25.06
CA THR A 65 -11.29 12.70 26.24
C THR A 65 -10.02 13.48 26.60
N ASN A 66 -9.44 13.17 27.75
CA ASN A 66 -8.16 13.69 28.19
C ASN A 66 -7.14 12.55 28.30
N VAL A 67 -5.88 12.92 28.49
CA VAL A 67 -4.76 11.96 28.54
C VAL A 67 -4.92 10.96 29.69
N GLN A 68 -5.42 11.38 30.84
CA GLN A 68 -5.54 10.52 32.03
C GLN A 68 -6.62 9.46 31.83
N ASP A 69 -7.81 9.87 31.39
CA ASP A 69 -8.94 8.98 31.14
C ASP A 69 -8.65 8.02 29.99
N PHE A 70 -7.98 8.49 28.93
CA PHE A 70 -7.55 7.66 27.82
C PHE A 70 -6.60 6.52 28.26
N TYR A 71 -5.58 6.81 29.07
CA TYR A 71 -4.69 5.78 29.60
C TYR A 71 -5.34 4.93 30.70
N ALA A 72 -6.45 5.38 31.28
CA ALA A 72 -7.33 4.58 32.13
C ALA A 72 -8.29 3.66 31.33
N ILE A 73 -8.16 3.61 30.00
CA ILE A 73 -8.93 2.75 29.09
C ILE A 73 -10.41 3.14 29.08
N ASP A 74 -10.68 4.38 28.66
CA ASP A 74 -12.03 4.84 28.39
C ASP A 74 -12.58 4.28 27.06
N ASP A 75 -13.82 4.65 26.74
CA ASP A 75 -14.48 4.23 25.49
C ASP A 75 -13.71 4.67 24.24
N ALA A 76 -13.03 5.82 24.29
CA ALA A 76 -12.24 6.33 23.17
C ALA A 76 -10.97 5.48 22.94
N ALA A 77 -10.31 5.04 24.02
CA ALA A 77 -9.21 4.10 23.97
C ALA A 77 -9.63 2.75 23.39
N GLU A 78 -10.78 2.22 23.79
CA GLU A 78 -11.32 0.96 23.25
C GLU A 78 -11.70 1.05 21.78
N ALA A 79 -12.34 2.16 21.38
CA ALA A 79 -12.67 2.42 19.98
C ALA A 79 -11.41 2.51 19.11
N LEU A 80 -10.37 3.19 19.59
CA LEU A 80 -9.08 3.25 18.92
C LEU A 80 -8.41 1.87 18.85
N GLY A 81 -8.43 1.09 19.94
CA GLY A 81 -7.87 -0.25 19.97
C GLY A 81 -8.55 -1.19 18.99
N THR A 82 -9.88 -1.11 18.88
CA THR A 82 -10.65 -1.88 17.91
C THR A 82 -10.27 -1.52 16.47
N ALA A 83 -10.17 -0.22 16.16
CA ALA A 83 -9.68 0.22 14.87
C ALA A 83 -8.25 -0.29 14.61
N LEU A 84 -7.35 -0.17 15.60
CA LEU A 84 -5.94 -0.54 15.47
C LEU A 84 -5.76 -2.04 15.25
N ARG A 85 -6.48 -2.89 16.00
CA ARG A 85 -6.51 -4.34 15.80
C ARG A 85 -6.95 -4.68 14.38
N MET A 86 -7.99 -4.03 13.87
CA MET A 86 -8.45 -4.22 12.50
C MET A 86 -7.38 -3.77 11.49
N ALA A 87 -6.76 -2.61 11.69
CA ALA A 87 -5.73 -2.10 10.79
C ALA A 87 -4.51 -3.02 10.68
N ILE A 88 -4.00 -3.51 11.80
CA ILE A 88 -2.86 -4.41 11.82
C ILE A 88 -3.22 -5.79 11.24
N SER A 89 -4.45 -6.26 11.48
CA SER A 89 -4.94 -7.54 10.97
C SER A 89 -5.33 -7.51 9.48
N SER A 90 -5.57 -6.33 8.91
CA SER A 90 -5.93 -6.14 7.49
C SER A 90 -4.81 -5.48 6.67
N ARG A 91 -3.68 -5.12 7.29
CA ARG A 91 -2.58 -4.35 6.69
C ARG A 91 -3.02 -3.00 6.13
N GLN A 92 -3.86 -2.29 6.86
CA GLN A 92 -4.08 -0.86 6.58
C GLN A 92 -2.76 -0.11 6.76
N LEU A 93 -2.44 0.72 5.78
CA LEU A 93 -1.21 1.50 5.68
C LEU A 93 -1.42 2.94 6.12
N LEU A 94 -2.64 3.45 5.97
CA LEU A 94 -2.98 4.84 6.24
C LEU A 94 -4.38 4.94 6.85
N TRP A 95 -4.49 5.74 7.90
CA TRP A 95 -5.76 6.23 8.40
C TRP A 95 -5.93 7.69 8.04
N LEU A 96 -7.14 8.06 7.65
CA LEU A 96 -7.57 9.41 7.37
C LEU A 96 -8.68 9.79 8.34
N SER A 97 -8.68 11.03 8.79
CA SER A 97 -9.80 11.58 9.57
C SER A 97 -9.79 13.10 9.43
N SER A 98 -10.89 13.74 9.82
CA SER A 98 -11.02 15.20 9.85
C SER A 98 -11.35 15.64 11.26
N LEU A 99 -10.57 16.57 11.79
CA LEU A 99 -10.76 17.15 13.13
C LEU A 99 -11.07 18.63 13.02
N SER A 100 -11.78 19.19 14.00
CA SER A 100 -11.84 20.65 14.14
C SER A 100 -10.43 21.18 14.40
N HIS A 101 -10.10 22.36 13.89
CA HIS A 101 -8.76 22.94 14.05
C HIS A 101 -8.29 22.97 15.53
N SER A 102 -9.19 23.24 16.48
CA SER A 102 -8.87 23.27 17.92
C SER A 102 -8.61 21.87 18.53
N ASP A 103 -9.11 20.81 17.91
CA ASP A 103 -9.04 19.45 18.43
C ASP A 103 -7.74 18.73 18.02
N VAL A 104 -7.05 19.19 16.97
CA VAL A 104 -5.82 18.57 16.45
C VAL A 104 -4.74 18.45 17.53
N GLU A 105 -4.51 19.52 18.29
CA GLU A 105 -3.50 19.53 19.36
C GLU A 105 -3.87 18.62 20.53
N ARG A 106 -5.18 18.45 20.81
CA ARG A 106 -5.62 17.50 21.85
C ARG A 106 -5.30 16.07 21.44
N VAL A 107 -5.62 15.70 20.19
CA VAL A 107 -5.34 14.36 19.66
C VAL A 107 -3.82 14.11 19.58
N ARG A 108 -3.03 15.13 19.19
CA ARG A 108 -1.56 15.08 19.23
C ARG A 108 -1.01 14.82 20.63
N ASN A 109 -1.57 15.47 21.65
CA ASN A 109 -1.15 15.27 23.04
C ASN A 109 -1.45 13.86 23.55
N ILE A 110 -2.53 13.23 23.08
CA ILE A 110 -2.90 11.86 23.47
C ILE A 110 -2.05 10.83 22.73
N LEU A 111 -2.00 10.90 21.40
CA LEU A 111 -1.35 9.88 20.56
C LEU A 111 0.17 10.06 20.47
N GLY A 112 0.65 11.30 20.54
CA GLY A 112 2.02 11.71 20.24
C GLY A 112 2.06 12.66 19.04
N GLY A 113 2.72 13.81 19.21
CA GLY A 113 2.73 14.88 18.20
C GLY A 113 3.27 14.45 16.83
N ASP A 114 4.31 13.61 16.83
CA ASP A 114 4.97 13.15 15.60
C ASP A 114 4.17 12.11 14.81
N ILE A 115 3.06 11.60 15.36
CA ILE A 115 2.24 10.55 14.72
C ILE A 115 1.05 11.15 13.97
N VAL A 116 0.57 12.32 14.40
CA VAL A 116 -0.64 12.96 13.86
C VAL A 116 -0.24 14.07 12.89
N HIS A 117 -0.33 13.75 11.61
CA HIS A 117 0.09 14.67 10.55
C HIS A 117 -1.12 15.36 9.93
N VAL A 118 -1.04 16.68 9.80
CA VAL A 118 -1.99 17.45 8.97
C VAL A 118 -1.59 17.26 7.52
N VAL A 119 -2.51 16.74 6.70
CA VAL A 119 -2.21 16.32 5.32
C VAL A 119 -2.89 17.17 4.27
N GLY A 120 -3.49 18.30 4.63
CA GLY A 120 -4.23 19.15 3.70
C GLY A 120 -4.63 20.48 4.31
N GLU A 121 -5.22 21.34 3.49
CA GLU A 121 -5.75 22.63 3.92
C GLU A 121 -7.02 22.47 4.75
N ALA A 122 -7.25 23.42 5.67
CA ALA A 122 -8.47 23.45 6.45
C ALA A 122 -9.67 23.81 5.56
N LEU A 123 -10.73 23.03 5.66
CA LEU A 123 -11.98 23.24 4.94
C LEU A 123 -13.04 23.79 5.89
N ALA A 124 -13.64 24.93 5.53
CA ALA A 124 -14.75 25.46 6.28
C ALA A 124 -15.97 24.53 6.15
N VAL A 125 -16.68 24.29 7.25
CA VAL A 125 -17.76 23.28 7.33
C VAL A 125 -18.91 23.58 6.35
N ASP A 126 -19.19 24.86 6.11
CA ASP A 126 -20.19 25.36 5.15
C ASP A 126 -19.85 25.02 3.69
N LYS A 127 -18.58 24.75 3.39
CA LYS A 127 -18.10 24.36 2.06
C LYS A 127 -18.01 22.86 1.88
N LEU A 128 -18.25 22.06 2.92
CA LEU A 128 -18.27 20.62 2.79
C LEU A 128 -19.59 20.19 2.15
N ASP A 129 -19.47 19.40 1.09
CA ASP A 129 -20.61 18.74 0.47
C ASP A 129 -21.02 17.52 1.31
N ASP A 130 -22.18 17.62 1.97
CA ASP A 130 -22.74 16.57 2.82
C ASP A 130 -23.00 15.26 2.05
N ASP A 131 -23.23 15.33 0.73
CA ASP A 131 -23.41 14.15 -0.12
C ASP A 131 -22.09 13.39 -0.36
N VAL A 132 -20.95 14.01 -0.04
CA VAL A 132 -19.61 13.41 -0.15
C VAL A 132 -19.16 12.83 1.17
N LEU A 133 -19.25 13.59 2.25
CA LEU A 133 -18.79 13.15 3.56
C LEU A 133 -19.70 13.66 4.66
N GLU A 134 -20.52 12.76 5.20
CA GLU A 134 -21.40 13.09 6.32
C GLU A 134 -20.59 13.44 7.58
N LEU A 135 -20.91 14.60 8.14
CA LEU A 135 -20.38 15.05 9.43
C LEU A 135 -21.40 14.87 10.55
N PRO A 136 -20.97 14.52 11.77
CA PRO A 136 -21.83 14.57 12.95
C PRO A 136 -22.35 16.00 13.19
N ASP A 137 -23.63 16.12 13.58
CA ASP A 137 -24.29 17.42 13.80
C ASP A 137 -23.55 18.31 14.82
N ALA A 138 -22.94 17.71 15.84
CA ALA A 138 -22.16 18.43 16.84
C ALA A 138 -20.98 19.22 16.24
N MET A 139 -20.34 18.69 15.18
CA MET A 139 -19.27 19.41 14.47
C MET A 139 -19.85 20.51 13.58
N LYS A 140 -20.99 20.26 12.93
CA LYS A 140 -21.69 21.26 12.13
C LYS A 140 -22.08 22.48 12.96
N GLN A 141 -22.58 22.25 14.17
CA GLN A 141 -22.96 23.31 15.10
C GLN A 141 -21.76 24.13 15.61
N ARG A 142 -20.58 23.52 15.76
CA ARG A 142 -19.35 24.25 16.12
C ARG A 142 -18.91 25.21 15.02
N GLY A 143 -19.11 24.87 13.75
CA GLY A 143 -18.72 25.70 12.60
C GLY A 143 -17.21 25.92 12.46
N GLU A 144 -16.38 25.18 13.20
CA GLU A 144 -14.93 25.29 13.12
C GLU A 144 -14.39 24.65 11.84
N PRO A 145 -13.40 25.27 11.15
CA PRO A 145 -12.77 24.64 9.99
C PRO A 145 -12.20 23.25 10.32
N LEU A 146 -12.45 22.32 9.41
CA LEU A 146 -12.02 20.94 9.49
C LEU A 146 -10.65 20.77 8.87
N VAL A 147 -9.75 20.15 9.61
CA VAL A 147 -8.39 19.86 9.19
C VAL A 147 -8.27 18.38 8.87
N PRO A 148 -7.88 18.01 7.64
CA PRO A 148 -7.63 16.61 7.29
C PRO A 148 -6.31 16.15 7.93
N ILE A 149 -6.39 15.08 8.70
CA ILE A 149 -5.25 14.43 9.35
C ILE A 149 -5.03 13.03 8.79
N ALA A 150 -3.79 12.57 8.88
CA ALA A 150 -3.43 11.20 8.58
C ALA A 150 -2.49 10.62 9.63
N ILE A 151 -2.63 9.30 9.82
CA ILE A 151 -1.85 8.51 10.78
C ILE A 151 -1.44 7.19 10.12
N SER A 152 -0.23 6.74 10.39
CA SER A 152 0.21 5.38 10.06
C SER A 152 -0.07 4.45 11.24
N PRO A 153 -0.96 3.45 11.12
CA PRO A 153 -1.24 2.50 12.21
C PRO A 153 0.01 1.74 12.65
N THR A 154 0.91 1.50 11.68
CA THR A 154 2.18 0.84 11.93
C THR A 154 3.13 1.73 12.72
N GLU A 155 3.22 3.01 12.38
CA GLU A 155 4.02 3.96 13.14
C GLU A 155 3.50 4.14 14.56
N LEU A 156 2.18 4.24 14.74
CA LEU A 156 1.54 4.28 16.06
C LEU A 156 1.98 3.10 16.93
N VAL A 157 1.90 1.87 16.41
CA VAL A 157 2.36 0.66 17.12
C VAL A 157 3.85 0.73 17.43
N GLN A 158 4.69 1.16 16.48
CA GLN A 158 6.14 1.25 16.71
C GLN A 158 6.48 2.29 17.77
N THR A 159 5.90 3.49 17.69
CA THR A 159 6.17 4.58 18.61
C THR A 159 5.70 4.24 20.01
N TRP A 160 4.50 3.69 20.17
CA TRP A 160 4.00 3.27 21.49
C TRP A 160 4.76 2.08 22.08
N ALA A 161 5.21 1.14 21.25
CA ALA A 161 6.02 0.02 21.74
C ALA A 161 7.40 0.44 22.27
N HIS A 162 7.96 1.54 21.77
CA HIS A 162 9.21 2.12 22.25
C HIS A 162 9.02 3.35 23.15
N GLY A 163 7.75 3.70 23.43
CA GLY A 163 7.36 4.89 24.17
C GLY A 163 7.34 4.65 25.68
N THR A 164 6.48 5.41 26.37
CA THR A 164 6.36 5.36 27.83
C THR A 164 5.80 4.02 28.32
N ARG A 165 5.95 3.72 29.62
CA ARG A 165 5.36 2.50 30.22
C ARG A 165 3.83 2.48 30.10
N GLU A 166 3.17 3.63 30.18
CA GLU A 166 1.71 3.71 30.03
C GLU A 166 1.27 3.41 28.60
N GLN A 167 1.99 3.94 27.60
CA GLN A 167 1.77 3.58 26.18
C GLN A 167 1.98 2.09 25.93
N GLN A 168 3.03 1.50 26.50
CA GLN A 168 3.33 0.08 26.38
C GLN A 168 2.24 -0.81 27.01
N LYS A 169 1.75 -0.46 28.21
CA LYS A 169 0.64 -1.15 28.88
C LYS A 169 -0.64 -1.06 28.06
N LEU A 170 -1.01 0.15 27.63
CA LEU A 170 -2.19 0.38 26.82
C LEU A 170 -2.10 -0.39 25.51
N LEU A 171 -0.97 -0.30 24.80
CA LEU A 171 -0.75 -1.05 23.55
C LEU A 171 -0.90 -2.56 23.77
N THR A 172 -0.39 -3.09 24.88
CA THR A 172 -0.53 -4.51 25.22
C THR A 172 -1.98 -4.90 25.43
N TYR A 173 -2.74 -4.09 26.15
CA TYR A 173 -4.16 -4.29 26.37
C TYR A 173 -4.95 -4.24 25.05
N LEU A 174 -4.79 -3.16 24.27
CA LEU A 174 -5.54 -2.95 23.04
C LEU A 174 -5.21 -4.00 21.97
N MET A 175 -3.99 -4.54 21.94
CA MET A 175 -3.55 -5.50 20.93
C MET A 175 -3.67 -6.96 21.37
N GLU A 176 -4.16 -7.23 22.59
CA GLU A 176 -4.40 -8.59 23.06
C GLU A 176 -5.35 -9.35 22.11
N GLY A 177 -5.03 -10.61 21.82
CA GLY A 177 -5.82 -11.46 20.94
C GLY A 177 -5.65 -11.16 19.44
N THR A 178 -4.76 -10.24 19.04
CA THR A 178 -4.54 -9.93 17.62
C THR A 178 -3.90 -11.11 16.88
N ASN A 179 -4.41 -11.43 15.69
CA ASN A 179 -3.90 -12.53 14.85
C ASN A 179 -2.64 -12.12 14.07
N THR A 180 -1.59 -12.92 14.19
CA THR A 180 -0.27 -12.63 13.60
C THR A 180 -0.13 -13.04 12.12
N LEU A 181 -1.15 -13.68 11.51
CA LEU A 181 -1.05 -14.28 10.17
C LEU A 181 -0.50 -13.32 9.11
N VAL A 182 -1.11 -12.14 8.99
CA VAL A 182 -0.70 -11.13 8.00
C VAL A 182 0.09 -9.98 8.64
N MET A 183 0.27 -9.96 9.96
CA MET A 183 0.98 -8.89 10.66
C MET A 183 2.41 -8.71 10.12
N GLN A 184 2.82 -7.45 9.90
CA GLN A 184 4.18 -7.11 9.46
C GLN A 184 5.21 -7.54 10.51
N HIS A 185 6.39 -7.95 10.05
CA HIS A 185 7.45 -8.47 10.94
C HIS A 185 7.87 -7.45 12.01
N LYS A 186 8.01 -6.17 11.65
CA LYS A 186 8.35 -5.10 12.61
C LYS A 186 7.28 -4.90 13.69
N ASN A 187 5.99 -4.97 13.34
CA ASN A 187 4.90 -4.81 14.31
C ASN A 187 4.81 -6.03 15.23
N LEU A 188 5.00 -7.23 14.68
CA LEU A 188 5.08 -8.44 15.48
C LEU A 188 6.25 -8.38 16.48
N HIS A 189 7.43 -7.95 16.02
CA HIS A 189 8.61 -7.81 16.88
C HIS A 189 8.40 -6.79 17.99
N ALA A 190 7.82 -5.63 17.66
CA ALA A 190 7.48 -4.59 18.62
C ALA A 190 6.50 -5.10 19.69
N LEU A 191 5.37 -5.71 19.28
CA LEU A 191 4.38 -6.24 20.22
C LEU A 191 4.90 -7.39 21.09
N ARG A 192 5.77 -8.25 20.53
CA ARG A 192 6.45 -9.30 21.31
C ARG A 192 7.38 -8.73 22.38
N LYS A 193 8.12 -7.65 22.07
CA LYS A 193 9.00 -6.99 23.04
C LYS A 193 8.23 -6.40 24.22
N VAL A 194 7.03 -5.87 23.97
CA VAL A 194 6.18 -5.30 25.02
C VAL A 194 5.43 -6.38 25.80
N GLY A 195 5.44 -7.64 25.34
CA GLY A 195 4.81 -8.77 26.03
C GLY A 195 3.33 -8.94 25.72
N THR A 196 2.87 -8.43 24.57
CA THR A 196 1.47 -8.59 24.15
C THR A 196 1.13 -10.07 23.90
N LYS A 197 0.00 -10.52 24.44
CA LYS A 197 -0.54 -11.87 24.18
C LYS A 197 -1.20 -11.92 22.81
N LEU A 198 -0.47 -12.42 21.83
CA LEU A 198 -0.90 -12.52 20.43
C LEU A 198 -1.38 -13.92 20.08
N ILE A 199 -2.28 -14.03 19.09
CA ILE A 199 -2.61 -15.33 18.48
C ILE A 199 -1.51 -15.65 17.46
N GLU A 200 -0.49 -16.37 17.94
CA GLU A 200 0.67 -16.77 17.14
C GLU A 200 0.28 -17.77 16.05
N ARG A 201 0.78 -17.54 14.84
CA ARG A 201 0.65 -18.46 13.70
C ARG A 201 2.02 -19.00 13.33
N ASN A 202 2.05 -20.26 12.91
CA ASN A 202 3.26 -20.93 12.48
C ASN A 202 4.00 -20.09 11.40
N PRO A 203 5.33 -19.87 11.55
CA PRO A 203 6.13 -19.11 10.59
C PRO A 203 6.02 -19.62 9.15
N VAL A 204 5.88 -20.93 8.94
CA VAL A 204 5.73 -21.52 7.60
C VAL A 204 4.44 -21.05 6.94
N TRP A 205 3.33 -21.09 7.67
CA TRP A 205 2.05 -20.61 7.15
C TRP A 205 2.09 -19.10 6.87
N ARG A 206 2.74 -18.31 7.72
CA ARG A 206 2.93 -16.87 7.46
C ARG A 206 3.78 -16.60 6.22
N LEU A 207 4.78 -17.45 5.97
CA LEU A 207 5.63 -17.39 4.78
C LEU A 207 4.82 -17.70 3.51
N LEU A 208 4.00 -18.76 3.52
CA LEU A 208 3.17 -19.15 2.39
C LEU A 208 2.02 -18.17 2.10
N TYR A 209 1.53 -17.43 3.10
CA TYR A 209 0.57 -16.35 2.89
C TYR A 209 1.22 -15.04 2.40
N ASN A 210 2.55 -14.98 2.29
CA ASN A 210 3.22 -13.82 1.73
C ASN A 210 3.15 -13.86 0.19
N PRO A 211 2.48 -12.91 -0.47
CA PRO A 211 2.32 -12.91 -1.92
C PRO A 211 3.67 -12.87 -2.65
N LYS A 212 4.70 -12.24 -2.06
CA LYS A 212 6.05 -12.23 -2.66
C LYS A 212 6.62 -13.64 -2.69
N VAL A 213 6.54 -14.38 -1.59
CA VAL A 213 7.06 -15.77 -1.53
C VAL A 213 6.32 -16.66 -2.52
N LEU A 214 4.99 -16.54 -2.59
CA LEU A 214 4.20 -17.28 -3.58
C LEU A 214 4.64 -16.97 -5.01
N ALA A 215 4.91 -15.69 -5.34
CA ALA A 215 5.42 -15.33 -6.65
C ALA A 215 6.78 -15.99 -6.96
N TYR A 216 7.73 -15.93 -6.02
CA TYR A 216 9.02 -16.63 -6.17
C TYR A 216 8.85 -18.14 -6.33
N LEU A 217 7.98 -18.76 -5.53
CA LEU A 217 7.72 -20.19 -5.60
C LEU A 217 7.12 -20.59 -6.95
N VAL A 218 6.11 -19.87 -7.42
CA VAL A 218 5.45 -20.13 -8.71
C VAL A 218 6.44 -19.96 -9.87
N VAL A 219 7.21 -18.87 -9.88
CA VAL A 219 8.22 -18.64 -10.93
C VAL A 219 9.30 -19.72 -10.89
N MET A 220 9.77 -20.11 -9.72
CA MET A 220 10.78 -21.17 -9.57
C MET A 220 10.28 -22.52 -10.12
N VAL A 221 9.04 -22.90 -9.76
CA VAL A 221 8.42 -24.15 -10.24
C VAL A 221 8.25 -24.10 -11.76
N TYR A 222 7.70 -23.01 -12.29
CA TYR A 222 7.56 -22.82 -13.74
C TYR A 222 8.90 -22.89 -14.47
N SER A 223 9.91 -22.16 -13.98
CA SER A 223 11.25 -22.12 -14.59
C SER A 223 11.90 -23.49 -14.60
N SER A 224 11.77 -24.26 -13.52
CA SER A 224 12.31 -25.62 -13.42
C SER A 224 11.67 -26.60 -14.42
N LEU A 225 10.36 -26.43 -14.71
CA LEU A 225 9.61 -27.28 -15.64
C LEU A 225 9.80 -26.89 -17.11
N ARG A 226 10.24 -25.65 -17.39
CA ARG A 226 10.29 -25.09 -18.75
C ARG A 226 11.24 -25.81 -19.70
N ALA A 227 12.32 -26.40 -19.20
CA ALA A 227 13.27 -27.14 -20.04
C ALA A 227 12.72 -28.52 -20.49
N LEU A 228 11.66 -29.02 -19.84
CA LEU A 228 11.16 -30.38 -20.05
C LEU A 228 10.59 -30.61 -21.46
N PRO A 229 9.78 -29.71 -22.05
CA PRO A 229 9.31 -29.86 -23.43
C PRO A 229 10.45 -29.84 -24.46
N VAL A 230 11.54 -29.11 -24.19
CA VAL A 230 12.66 -28.92 -25.14
C VAL A 230 13.43 -30.23 -25.37
N VAL A 231 13.47 -31.12 -24.37
CA VAL A 231 14.05 -32.47 -24.49
C VAL A 231 13.42 -33.28 -25.63
N PHE A 232 12.16 -32.98 -25.97
CA PHE A 232 11.40 -33.71 -26.98
C PHE A 232 11.41 -33.02 -28.36
N VAL A 233 12.13 -31.90 -28.54
CA VAL A 233 12.17 -31.15 -29.80
C VAL A 233 13.31 -31.68 -30.70
N PRO A 234 13.01 -32.29 -31.87
CA PRO A 234 14.03 -32.93 -32.71
C PRO A 234 15.10 -32.00 -33.30
N GLY A 235 14.86 -30.68 -33.32
CA GLY A 235 15.73 -29.68 -33.94
C GLY A 235 16.75 -29.01 -33.00
N PHE A 236 16.67 -29.22 -31.68
CA PHE A 236 17.54 -28.54 -30.72
C PHE A 236 18.85 -29.31 -30.49
N HIS A 237 19.98 -28.68 -30.84
CA HIS A 237 21.32 -29.29 -30.72
C HIS A 237 22.11 -28.77 -29.50
N GLY A 238 21.53 -27.87 -28.71
CA GLY A 238 22.16 -27.31 -27.51
C GLY A 238 22.09 -28.24 -26.30
N ASN A 239 22.86 -27.93 -25.25
CA ASN A 239 22.81 -28.70 -24.00
C ASN A 239 21.61 -28.26 -23.15
N VAL A 240 20.64 -29.15 -22.94
CA VAL A 240 19.45 -28.89 -22.12
C VAL A 240 19.81 -28.49 -20.69
N TRP A 241 20.89 -29.03 -20.13
CA TRP A 241 21.36 -28.65 -18.80
C TRP A 241 21.79 -27.17 -18.73
N VAL A 242 22.39 -26.65 -19.80
CA VAL A 242 22.77 -25.23 -19.87
C VAL A 242 21.51 -24.35 -19.88
N LEU A 243 20.50 -24.71 -20.68
CA LEU A 243 19.22 -24.01 -20.72
C LEU A 243 18.52 -24.04 -19.35
N TRP A 244 18.46 -25.22 -18.73
CA TRP A 244 17.86 -25.41 -17.41
C TRP A 244 18.61 -24.64 -16.31
N SER A 245 19.95 -24.60 -16.36
CA SER A 245 20.74 -23.78 -15.44
C SER A 245 20.50 -22.28 -15.63
N ILE A 246 20.42 -21.79 -16.88
CA ILE A 246 20.04 -20.41 -17.16
C ILE A 246 18.69 -20.11 -16.53
N ASP A 247 17.70 -21.00 -16.69
CA ASP A 247 16.34 -20.83 -16.20
C ASP A 247 16.28 -20.75 -14.66
N ILE A 248 16.99 -21.63 -13.95
CA ILE A 248 17.03 -21.62 -12.49
C ILE A 248 17.77 -20.39 -11.95
N ILE A 249 18.95 -20.09 -12.51
CA ILE A 249 19.78 -18.97 -12.06
C ILE A 249 19.05 -17.64 -12.30
N THR A 250 18.32 -17.53 -13.42
CA THR A 250 17.60 -16.30 -13.77
C THR A 250 16.27 -16.14 -13.05
N ALA A 251 15.65 -17.20 -12.52
CA ALA A 251 14.34 -17.13 -11.85
C ALA A 251 14.31 -16.17 -10.65
N ILE A 252 15.37 -16.18 -9.82
CA ILE A 252 15.49 -15.31 -8.64
C ILE A 252 15.62 -13.84 -9.04
N PRO A 253 16.62 -13.42 -9.85
CA PRO A 253 16.75 -12.03 -10.28
C PRO A 253 15.59 -11.57 -11.16
N TYR A 254 14.98 -12.44 -11.96
CA TYR A 254 13.77 -12.12 -12.74
C TYR A 254 12.59 -11.75 -11.84
N THR A 255 12.29 -12.59 -10.84
CA THR A 255 11.19 -12.34 -9.91
C THR A 255 11.46 -11.09 -9.08
N TRP A 256 12.70 -10.91 -8.63
CA TRP A 256 13.11 -9.68 -7.96
C TRP A 256 12.90 -8.46 -8.84
N GLY A 257 13.31 -8.53 -10.11
CA GLY A 257 13.15 -7.45 -11.08
C GLY A 257 11.69 -7.06 -11.27
N ILE A 258 10.79 -8.04 -11.36
CA ILE A 258 9.33 -7.77 -11.45
C ILE A 258 8.84 -7.10 -10.17
N VAL A 259 9.16 -7.65 -9.00
CA VAL A 259 8.69 -7.09 -7.73
C VAL A 259 9.20 -5.67 -7.53
N GLU A 260 10.47 -5.40 -7.85
CA GLU A 260 11.09 -4.09 -7.71
C GLU A 260 10.60 -3.10 -8.77
N MET A 261 10.36 -3.52 -10.02
CA MET A 261 9.73 -2.69 -11.04
C MET A 261 8.35 -2.20 -10.57
N ILE A 262 7.59 -3.08 -9.93
CA ILE A 262 6.23 -2.77 -9.46
C ILE A 262 6.24 -1.93 -8.18
N THR A 263 6.99 -2.37 -7.16
CA THR A 263 6.90 -1.84 -5.77
C THR A 263 8.10 -0.99 -5.34
N GLY A 264 9.04 -0.74 -6.26
CA GLY A 264 10.27 -0.01 -5.96
C GLY A 264 10.02 1.45 -5.60
N ARG A 265 10.63 1.90 -4.51
CA ARG A 265 10.44 3.25 -3.93
C ARG A 265 10.92 4.38 -4.83
N SER A 266 11.99 4.17 -5.60
CA SER A 266 12.55 5.19 -6.49
C SER A 266 12.41 4.78 -7.95
N PHE A 267 12.34 5.77 -8.84
CA PHE A 267 12.34 5.52 -10.28
C PHE A 267 13.57 4.71 -10.71
N GLY A 268 14.75 5.01 -10.16
CA GLY A 268 15.98 4.28 -10.46
C GLY A 268 15.92 2.80 -10.09
N ARG A 269 15.40 2.45 -8.90
CA ARG A 269 15.24 1.04 -8.50
C ARG A 269 14.25 0.29 -9.40
N ARG A 270 13.20 0.98 -9.85
CA ARG A 270 12.22 0.41 -10.78
C ARG A 270 12.79 0.17 -12.17
N MET A 271 13.56 1.13 -12.70
CA MET A 271 14.25 0.97 -13.98
C MET A 271 15.30 -0.14 -13.91
N LEU A 272 16.00 -0.27 -12.77
CA LEU A 272 16.89 -1.41 -12.53
C LEU A 272 16.12 -2.73 -12.51
N GLY A 273 14.96 -2.78 -11.84
CA GLY A 273 14.08 -3.93 -11.84
C GLY A 273 13.63 -4.32 -13.26
N LEU A 274 13.15 -3.35 -14.05
CA LEU A 274 12.76 -3.53 -15.45
C LEU A 274 13.94 -4.06 -16.29
N LEU A 275 15.13 -3.47 -16.15
CA LEU A 275 16.32 -3.89 -16.86
C LEU A 275 16.70 -5.34 -16.52
N ILE A 276 16.74 -5.69 -15.23
CA ILE A 276 17.07 -7.06 -14.81
C ILE A 276 16.01 -8.04 -15.31
N THR A 277 14.72 -7.71 -15.22
CA THR A 277 13.64 -8.51 -15.79
C THR A 277 13.83 -8.71 -17.29
N LEU A 278 14.18 -7.66 -18.03
CA LEU A 278 14.40 -7.75 -19.47
C LEU A 278 15.58 -8.68 -19.82
N VAL A 279 16.73 -8.48 -19.17
CA VAL A 279 17.94 -9.28 -19.41
C VAL A 279 17.69 -10.75 -19.08
N THR A 280 17.10 -11.03 -17.91
CA THR A 280 16.81 -12.39 -17.46
C THR A 280 15.74 -13.07 -18.32
N PHE A 281 14.73 -12.32 -18.80
CA PHE A 281 13.71 -12.83 -19.71
C PHE A 281 14.27 -13.16 -21.09
N VAL A 282 15.14 -12.31 -21.65
CA VAL A 282 15.68 -12.45 -23.01
C VAL A 282 16.80 -13.49 -23.09
N SER A 283 17.53 -13.74 -21.99
CA SER A 283 18.71 -14.61 -21.96
C SER A 283 18.51 -16.02 -22.57
N PRO A 284 17.44 -16.78 -22.24
CA PRO A 284 17.21 -18.09 -22.86
C PRO A 284 16.98 -18.02 -24.37
N TYR A 285 16.31 -16.96 -24.86
CA TYR A 285 16.04 -16.77 -26.29
C TYR A 285 17.30 -16.42 -27.08
N VAL A 286 18.20 -15.64 -26.50
CA VAL A 286 19.51 -15.35 -27.10
C VAL A 286 20.33 -16.64 -27.24
N TYR A 287 20.33 -17.50 -26.21
CA TYR A 287 21.00 -18.80 -26.28
C TYR A 287 20.37 -19.70 -27.35
N PHE A 288 19.05 -19.74 -27.44
CA PHE A 288 18.33 -20.55 -28.43
C PHE A 288 18.56 -20.05 -29.86
N TRP A 289 18.56 -18.72 -30.09
CA TRP A 289 18.87 -18.11 -31.39
C TRP A 289 20.30 -18.40 -31.85
N ALA A 290 21.27 -18.34 -30.93
CA ALA A 290 22.67 -18.61 -31.24
C ALA A 290 22.97 -20.09 -31.57
N ASN A 291 22.17 -21.03 -31.06
CA ASN A 291 22.43 -22.48 -31.16
C ASN A 291 21.40 -23.26 -31.99
N GLY A 292 20.33 -22.63 -32.47
CA GLY A 292 19.28 -23.26 -33.29
C GLY A 292 19.46 -22.98 -34.78
N ARG A 293 19.29 -24.01 -35.63
CA ARG A 293 19.03 -23.80 -37.07
C ARG A 293 17.55 -23.46 -37.25
N ASP A 294 17.25 -22.52 -38.15
CA ASP A 294 15.88 -22.11 -38.49
C ASP A 294 15.06 -21.53 -37.30
N TYR A 295 15.67 -20.64 -36.52
CA TYR A 295 14.96 -19.92 -35.44
C TYR A 295 13.73 -19.17 -36.00
N PRO A 296 12.49 -19.49 -35.55
CA PRO A 296 11.31 -18.89 -36.14
C PRO A 296 11.22 -17.40 -35.80
N VAL A 297 11.14 -16.55 -36.84
CA VAL A 297 11.05 -15.09 -36.72
C VAL A 297 9.88 -14.63 -35.84
N TRP A 298 8.78 -15.39 -35.82
CA TRP A 298 7.61 -15.12 -34.97
C TRP A 298 7.94 -15.13 -33.47
N VAL A 299 8.92 -15.93 -33.02
CA VAL A 299 9.35 -15.92 -31.61
C VAL A 299 10.00 -14.58 -31.26
N THR A 300 10.83 -14.02 -32.14
CA THR A 300 11.40 -12.67 -31.97
C THR A 300 10.30 -11.61 -31.88
N ILE A 301 9.32 -11.66 -32.78
CA ILE A 301 8.20 -10.72 -32.80
C ILE A 301 7.42 -10.80 -31.48
N PHE A 302 7.16 -12.02 -31.00
CA PHE A 302 6.45 -12.24 -29.73
C PHE A 302 7.25 -11.71 -28.53
N VAL A 303 8.55 -11.97 -28.46
CA VAL A 303 9.44 -11.44 -27.42
C VAL A 303 9.44 -9.91 -27.44
N ILE A 304 9.58 -9.28 -28.61
CA ILE A 304 9.51 -7.82 -28.75
C ILE A 304 8.16 -7.29 -28.27
N ALA A 305 7.06 -7.93 -28.66
CA ALA A 305 5.71 -7.54 -28.23
C ALA A 305 5.55 -7.59 -26.70
N LEU A 306 6.07 -8.63 -26.04
CA LEU A 306 6.05 -8.73 -24.58
C LEU A 306 6.89 -7.64 -23.90
N ILE A 307 8.04 -7.29 -24.46
CA ILE A 307 8.89 -6.20 -23.95
C ILE A 307 8.16 -4.86 -24.06
N VAL A 308 7.57 -4.59 -25.24
CA VAL A 308 6.77 -3.37 -25.47
C VAL A 308 5.57 -3.33 -24.50
N ALA A 309 4.89 -4.45 -24.29
CA ALA A 309 3.79 -4.54 -23.35
C ALA A 309 4.23 -4.27 -21.90
N ALA A 310 5.38 -4.80 -21.46
CA ALA A 310 5.93 -4.54 -20.13
C ALA A 310 6.25 -3.04 -19.92
N CYS A 311 6.89 -2.41 -20.91
CA CYS A 311 7.15 -0.97 -20.89
C CYS A 311 5.85 -0.15 -20.88
N ALA A 312 4.85 -0.54 -21.67
CA ALA A 312 3.55 0.11 -21.71
C ALA A 312 2.82 0.04 -20.36
N VAL A 313 2.88 -1.10 -19.66
CA VAL A 313 2.29 -1.25 -18.31
C VAL A 313 2.91 -0.27 -17.31
N GLU A 314 4.25 -0.13 -17.30
CA GLU A 314 4.91 0.84 -16.41
C GLU A 314 4.55 2.28 -16.77
N TYR A 315 4.47 2.59 -18.07
CA TYR A 315 4.05 3.91 -18.53
C TYR A 315 2.62 4.26 -18.10
N VAL A 316 1.67 3.32 -18.25
CA VAL A 316 0.28 3.52 -17.79
C VAL A 316 0.21 3.74 -16.27
N ARG A 317 1.03 3.04 -15.49
CA ARG A 317 1.10 3.25 -14.03
C ARG A 317 1.67 4.61 -13.67
N TRP A 318 2.70 5.06 -14.37
CA TRP A 318 3.24 6.41 -14.20
C TRP A 318 2.20 7.48 -14.54
N LEU A 319 1.44 7.32 -15.62
CA LEU A 319 0.32 8.20 -15.96
C LEU A 319 -0.74 8.20 -14.85
N ARG A 320 -1.11 7.02 -14.35
CA ARG A 320 -2.06 6.88 -13.25
C ARG A 320 -1.59 7.63 -11.99
N ASP A 321 -0.32 7.49 -11.61
CA ASP A 321 0.26 8.21 -10.46
C ASP A 321 0.14 9.73 -10.64
N ARG A 322 0.42 10.23 -11.85
CA ARG A 322 0.31 11.66 -12.16
C ARG A 322 -1.13 12.17 -12.12
N VAL A 323 -2.09 11.40 -12.63
CA VAL A 323 -3.52 11.76 -12.59
C VAL A 323 -4.01 11.83 -11.15
N ILE A 324 -3.74 10.82 -10.32
CA ILE A 324 -4.10 10.85 -8.89
C ILE A 324 -3.38 12.02 -8.19
N TYR A 325 -2.13 12.23 -8.59
CA TYR A 325 -1.28 13.40 -8.38
C TYR A 325 -2.05 14.71 -8.36
N GLU A 326 -2.51 15.05 -9.56
CA GLU A 326 -3.16 16.30 -9.89
C GLU A 326 -4.53 16.43 -9.24
N ILE A 327 -5.28 15.32 -9.10
CA ILE A 327 -6.63 15.35 -8.52
C ILE A 327 -6.58 15.64 -7.02
N LEU A 328 -5.73 14.95 -6.25
CA LEU A 328 -5.65 15.16 -4.80
C LEU A 328 -5.27 16.59 -4.40
N ARG A 329 -4.57 17.31 -5.27
CA ARG A 329 -4.11 18.68 -5.03
C ARG A 329 -5.13 19.74 -5.39
N LYS A 330 -6.10 19.38 -6.23
CA LYS A 330 -7.10 20.35 -6.68
C LYS A 330 -8.12 20.55 -5.57
N PRO A 331 -8.54 21.80 -5.29
CA PRO A 331 -9.68 22.03 -4.42
C PRO A 331 -10.88 21.22 -4.90
N PRO A 332 -11.67 20.65 -3.99
CA PRO A 332 -12.94 20.03 -4.33
C PRO A 332 -13.70 20.99 -5.23
N THR A 333 -14.06 20.54 -6.43
CA THR A 333 -14.91 21.34 -7.31
C THR A 333 -16.25 21.46 -6.60
N SER A 334 -16.56 22.66 -6.11
CA SER A 334 -17.90 22.99 -5.61
C SER A 334 -18.87 22.61 -6.71
N GLY A 335 -19.77 21.66 -6.44
CA GLY A 335 -20.92 21.45 -7.30
C GLY A 335 -21.63 22.79 -7.44
N GLY A 336 -21.79 23.24 -8.68
CA GLY A 336 -22.70 24.34 -9.00
C GLY A 336 -24.14 23.87 -8.96
#